data_AF-A0A537KYL1-F1
#
_entry.id   AF-A0A537KYL1-F1
#
_cell.length_a   1.000
_cell.length_b   1.000
_cell.length_c   1.000
_cell.angle_alpha   90.00
_cell.angle_beta   90.00
_cell.angle_gamma   90.00
#
_symmetry.space_group_name_H-M   'P 1'
#
loop_
_entity.id
_entity.type
_entity.pdbx_description
1 polymer ?
#
loop_
_entity_poly.entity_id
_entity_poly.type
_entity_poly.pdbx_seq_one_letter_code
_entity_poly.pdbx_strand_id
1 'polypeptide(L)'
;MDSSAWEDCSDSGAMLDALLSAHDPSERKLRLFALASAYWRAPGFFPYEQAEQLAEGRLSYKVAVLRAQEWQDGRDHTVVWRESYIFRVRAKDAASEAIRYWRRIYGTDGPLADLLRDVFGDPCRKDHVHLPYHRRVELVTPTVLSLAQAAYESRLLAPCPVCKGTGGSEYRDCDRCKASGQVDKHHLDPVRLQVLADALEDAGCENAIILEHMRGAPCPFCKDALFDVGDSGNAFGFPQLRAHVAKQCACRGTRKAPLLPHARGCWALDLVLGRS
;
A
#
# COMPACT_ATOMS: atom_id res chain seq x y z
N MET A 1 10.75 18.22 10.84
CA MET A 1 11.58 17.15 10.27
C MET A 1 11.97 17.60 8.86
N ASP A 2 13.22 17.42 8.44
CA ASP A 2 13.66 17.73 7.07
C ASP A 2 13.63 16.45 6.19
N SER A 3 13.97 16.59 4.89
CA SER A 3 13.91 15.51 3.90
C SER A 3 14.83 14.32 4.27
N SER A 4 16.06 14.58 4.72
CA SER A 4 16.98 13.50 5.10
C SER A 4 16.50 12.79 6.36
N ALA A 5 16.07 13.55 7.36
CA ALA A 5 15.53 12.99 8.59
C ALA A 5 14.25 12.18 8.32
N TRP A 6 13.44 12.56 7.33
CA TRP A 6 12.26 11.80 6.91
C TRP A 6 12.63 10.45 6.29
N GLU A 7 13.58 10.42 5.37
CA GLU A 7 14.01 9.20 4.69
C GLU A 7 14.64 8.18 5.66
N ASP A 8 15.41 8.66 6.65
CA ASP A 8 16.10 7.78 7.60
C ASP A 8 15.24 7.40 8.84
N CYS A 9 14.10 8.07 9.05
CA CYS A 9 13.28 7.85 10.25
C CYS A 9 12.60 6.48 10.22
N SER A 10 12.80 5.66 11.25
CA SER A 10 12.03 4.43 11.46
C SER A 10 10.92 4.58 12.49
N ASP A 11 10.79 5.73 13.16
CA ASP A 11 9.73 6.00 14.13
C ASP A 11 8.50 6.57 13.42
N SER A 12 7.53 5.71 13.14
CA SER A 12 6.29 6.08 12.44
C SER A 12 5.45 7.12 13.20
N GLY A 13 5.54 7.16 14.53
CA GLY A 13 4.86 8.14 15.37
C GLY A 13 5.45 9.53 15.19
N ALA A 14 6.78 9.65 15.26
CA ALA A 14 7.48 10.90 15.02
C ALA A 14 7.26 11.44 13.60
N MET A 15 7.20 10.54 12.61
CA MET A 15 6.85 10.88 11.21
C MET A 15 5.42 11.42 11.11
N LEU A 16 4.43 10.74 11.71
CA LEU A 16 3.04 11.21 11.68
C LEU A 16 2.87 12.55 12.41
N ASP A 17 3.52 12.74 13.55
CA ASP A 17 3.48 14.00 14.30
C ASP A 17 4.09 15.15 13.48
N ALA A 18 5.19 14.89 12.77
CA ALA A 18 5.79 15.85 11.85
C ALA A 18 4.83 16.22 10.70
N LEU A 19 4.16 15.24 10.09
CA LEU A 19 3.15 15.48 9.05
C LEU A 19 2.01 16.36 9.55
N LEU A 20 1.41 15.98 10.69
CA LEU A 20 0.27 16.68 11.27
C LEU A 20 0.60 18.11 11.72
N SER A 21 1.84 18.35 12.15
CA SER A 21 2.26 19.65 12.66
C SER A 21 2.65 20.64 11.55
N ALA A 22 3.21 20.15 10.44
CA ALA A 22 3.83 21.01 9.43
C ALA A 22 3.11 21.05 8.08
N HIS A 23 2.27 20.06 7.76
CA HIS A 23 1.80 19.86 6.39
C HIS A 23 0.28 19.66 6.23
N ASP A 24 -0.48 19.61 7.33
CA ASP A 24 -1.95 19.42 7.35
C ASP A 24 -2.46 18.40 6.32
N PRO A 25 -2.07 17.11 6.45
CA PRO A 25 -2.38 16.09 5.45
C PRO A 25 -3.90 15.90 5.28
N SER A 26 -4.33 15.63 4.05
CA SER A 26 -5.73 15.44 3.72
C SER A 26 -6.36 14.30 4.53
N GLU A 27 -7.62 14.48 4.96
CA GLU A 27 -8.36 13.43 5.70
C GLU A 27 -8.41 12.12 4.92
N ARG A 28 -8.50 12.20 3.59
CA ARG A 28 -8.47 11.05 2.68
C ARG A 28 -7.20 10.21 2.90
N LYS A 29 -6.02 10.82 2.82
CA LYS A 29 -4.74 10.10 2.97
C LYS A 29 -4.57 9.52 4.38
N LEU A 30 -4.94 10.27 5.42
CA LEU A 30 -4.92 9.76 6.80
C LEU A 30 -5.79 8.51 6.98
N ARG A 31 -7.00 8.50 6.40
CA ARG A 31 -7.90 7.35 6.44
C ARG A 31 -7.36 6.17 5.62
N LEU A 32 -6.82 6.43 4.43
CA LEU A 32 -6.22 5.39 3.59
C LEU A 32 -4.98 4.76 4.23
N PHE A 33 -4.13 5.55 4.90
CA PHE A 33 -3.02 5.05 5.70
C PHE A 33 -3.51 4.14 6.84
N ALA A 34 -4.48 4.60 7.63
CA ALA A 34 -5.06 3.81 8.71
C ALA A 34 -5.68 2.50 8.18
N LEU A 35 -6.35 2.56 7.02
CA LEU A 35 -6.94 1.41 6.35
C LEU A 35 -5.89 0.40 5.88
N ALA A 36 -4.83 0.87 5.23
CA ALA A 36 -3.76 0.03 4.72
C ALA A 36 -3.02 -0.67 5.86
N SER A 37 -2.72 0.05 6.95
CA SER A 37 -2.17 -0.54 8.18
C SER A 37 -3.09 -1.59 8.79
N ALA A 38 -4.41 -1.34 8.82
CA ALA A 38 -5.39 -2.30 9.30
C ALA A 38 -5.51 -3.55 8.42
N TYR A 39 -5.39 -3.38 7.12
CA TYR A 39 -5.52 -4.47 6.18
C TYR A 39 -4.43 -5.53 6.35
N TRP A 40 -3.18 -5.12 6.55
CA TRP A 40 -2.07 -6.06 6.74
C TRP A 40 -2.24 -6.96 7.96
N ARG A 41 -2.99 -6.50 8.96
CA ARG A 41 -3.24 -7.23 10.21
C ARG A 41 -4.31 -8.31 10.02
N ALA A 42 -5.39 -8.00 9.32
CA ALA A 42 -6.60 -8.84 9.33
C ALA A 42 -7.34 -8.87 7.97
N PRO A 43 -6.69 -9.34 6.89
CA PRO A 43 -7.27 -9.34 5.55
C PRO A 43 -8.65 -10.01 5.49
N GLY A 44 -9.68 -9.27 5.08
CA GLY A 44 -11.07 -9.74 4.96
C GLY A 44 -11.87 -9.83 6.26
N PHE A 45 -11.34 -9.40 7.41
CA PHE A 45 -12.11 -9.42 8.67
C PHE A 45 -13.06 -8.23 8.81
N PHE A 46 -12.76 -7.11 8.17
CA PHE A 46 -13.43 -5.83 8.32
C PHE A 46 -14.13 -5.40 7.02
N PRO A 47 -15.21 -4.59 7.03
CA PRO A 47 -15.77 -4.01 5.81
C PRO A 47 -14.85 -2.91 5.23
N TYR A 48 -13.65 -3.30 4.80
CA TYR A 48 -12.62 -2.44 4.23
C TYR A 48 -13.13 -1.60 3.06
N GLU A 49 -14.04 -2.16 2.26
CA GLU A 49 -14.69 -1.44 1.17
C GLU A 49 -15.45 -0.19 1.65
N GLN A 50 -16.16 -0.28 2.79
CA GLN A 50 -16.90 0.86 3.32
C GLN A 50 -15.94 1.94 3.85
N ALA A 51 -14.83 1.53 4.46
CA ALA A 51 -13.81 2.46 4.96
C ALA A 51 -13.08 3.15 3.81
N GLU A 52 -12.82 2.42 2.73
CA GLU A 52 -12.30 2.98 1.48
C GLU A 52 -13.30 3.95 0.85
N GLN A 53 -14.60 3.60 0.80
CA GLN A 53 -15.63 4.51 0.30
C GLN A 53 -15.74 5.78 1.15
N LEU A 54 -15.61 5.68 2.49
CA LEU A 54 -15.55 6.85 3.37
C LEU A 54 -14.32 7.70 3.09
N ALA A 55 -13.14 7.09 2.95
CA ALA A 55 -11.90 7.80 2.66
C ALA A 55 -11.95 8.52 1.31
N GLU A 56 -12.57 7.91 0.31
CA GLU A 56 -12.78 8.47 -1.04
C GLU A 56 -13.99 9.41 -1.13
N GLY A 57 -14.66 9.73 -0.02
CA GLY A 57 -15.83 10.63 0.00
C GLY A 57 -17.08 10.07 -0.71
N ARG A 58 -17.09 8.78 -1.05
CA ARG A 58 -18.21 8.06 -1.68
C ARG A 58 -19.25 7.58 -0.66
N LEU A 59 -18.91 7.59 0.62
CA LEU A 59 -19.81 7.25 1.73
C LEU A 59 -19.81 8.39 2.76
N SER A 60 -20.99 8.81 3.20
CA SER A 60 -21.07 9.82 4.26
C SER A 60 -20.61 9.24 5.60
N TYR A 61 -19.98 10.08 6.43
CA TYR A 61 -19.53 9.70 7.77
C TYR A 61 -20.65 9.06 8.61
N LYS A 62 -21.86 9.64 8.57
CA LYS A 62 -23.02 9.12 9.31
C LYS A 62 -23.37 7.68 8.90
N VAL A 63 -23.40 7.40 7.60
CA VAL A 63 -23.71 6.04 7.09
C VAL A 63 -22.59 5.07 7.43
N ALA A 64 -21.34 5.51 7.31
CA ALA A 64 -20.18 4.70 7.65
C ALA A 64 -20.18 4.28 9.14
N VAL A 65 -20.49 5.21 10.05
CA VAL A 65 -20.61 4.92 11.49
C VAL A 65 -21.76 3.94 11.78
N LEU A 66 -22.94 4.14 11.18
CA LEU A 66 -24.08 3.24 11.37
C LEU A 66 -23.75 1.81 10.92
N ARG A 67 -23.17 1.65 9.72
CA ARG A 67 -22.78 0.33 9.23
C ARG A 67 -21.68 -0.32 10.07
N ALA A 68 -20.77 0.47 10.62
CA ALA A 68 -19.76 -0.03 11.55
C ALA A 68 -20.38 -0.52 12.87
N GLN A 69 -21.46 0.12 13.34
CA GLN A 69 -22.24 -0.30 14.51
C GLN A 69 -23.04 -1.58 14.22
N GLU A 70 -23.72 -1.65 13.06
CA GLU A 70 -24.41 -2.87 12.63
C GLU A 70 -23.43 -4.04 12.46
N TRP A 71 -22.23 -3.76 11.94
CA TRP A 71 -21.18 -4.77 11.88
C TRP A 71 -20.73 -5.17 13.29
N GLN A 72 -20.78 -4.28 14.28
CA GLN A 72 -20.42 -4.58 15.66
C GLN A 72 -21.41 -5.49 16.39
N ASP A 73 -22.70 -5.30 16.13
CA ASP A 73 -23.76 -5.97 16.87
C ASP A 73 -23.63 -7.51 16.75
N GLY A 74 -23.54 -8.16 17.91
CA GLY A 74 -23.46 -9.62 18.03
C GLY A 74 -22.07 -10.25 17.85
N ARG A 75 -20.99 -9.46 17.73
CA ARG A 75 -19.60 -9.97 17.66
C ARG A 75 -18.77 -9.58 18.88
N ASP A 76 -17.69 -10.33 19.15
CA ASP A 76 -16.78 -10.07 20.28
C ASP A 76 -16.25 -8.63 20.25
N HIS A 77 -16.63 -7.87 21.28
CA HIS A 77 -16.41 -6.43 21.37
C HIS A 77 -14.93 -6.04 21.37
N THR A 78 -14.00 -6.94 21.75
CA THR A 78 -12.57 -6.60 21.89
C THR A 78 -11.84 -6.45 20.56
N VAL A 79 -12.16 -7.28 19.56
CA VAL A 79 -11.59 -7.24 18.21
C VAL A 79 -12.33 -6.22 17.34
N VAL A 80 -13.64 -6.12 17.56
CA VAL A 80 -14.59 -5.40 16.70
C VAL A 80 -14.65 -3.91 17.01
N TRP A 81 -14.37 -3.49 18.26
CA TRP A 81 -14.17 -2.07 18.58
C TRP A 81 -13.00 -1.44 17.84
N ARG A 82 -11.89 -2.19 17.73
CA ARG A 82 -10.59 -1.66 17.28
C ARG A 82 -10.55 -1.38 15.80
N GLU A 83 -11.16 -2.24 14.99
CA GLU A 83 -11.21 -2.02 13.53
C GLU A 83 -12.22 -0.93 13.15
N SER A 84 -13.37 -0.85 13.85
CA SER A 84 -14.39 0.20 13.60
C SER A 84 -13.88 1.62 13.82
N TYR A 85 -12.76 1.76 14.51
CA TYR A 85 -12.18 3.03 14.91
C TYR A 85 -11.88 3.92 13.69
N ILE A 86 -11.50 3.33 12.55
CA ILE A 86 -11.28 4.03 11.27
C ILE A 86 -12.53 4.85 10.85
N PHE A 87 -13.73 4.39 11.21
CA PHE A 87 -14.98 5.07 10.89
C PHE A 87 -15.40 6.10 11.93
N ARG A 88 -15.07 5.92 13.22
CA ARG A 88 -15.73 6.61 14.33
C ARG A 88 -14.94 7.77 14.92
N VAL A 89 -13.71 8.00 14.44
CA VAL A 89 -12.86 9.10 14.91
C VAL A 89 -12.40 10.01 13.77
N ARG A 90 -11.82 11.16 14.13
CA ARG A 90 -11.19 12.07 13.18
C ARG A 90 -10.05 11.33 12.47
N ALA A 91 -9.79 11.66 11.22
CA ALA A 91 -8.81 10.95 10.40
C ALA A 91 -7.41 10.87 11.05
N LYS A 92 -6.97 11.95 11.72
CA LYS A 92 -5.71 11.98 12.47
C LYS A 92 -5.68 10.99 13.63
N ASP A 93 -6.79 10.89 14.38
CA ASP A 93 -6.88 10.01 15.54
C ASP A 93 -6.86 8.54 15.07
N ALA A 94 -7.47 8.24 13.91
CA ALA A 94 -7.41 6.91 13.28
C ALA A 94 -5.99 6.54 12.85
N ALA A 95 -5.24 7.47 12.26
CA ALA A 95 -3.84 7.25 11.88
C ALA A 95 -2.95 7.01 13.10
N SER A 96 -3.10 7.80 14.17
CA SER A 96 -2.34 7.62 15.41
C SER A 96 -2.68 6.28 16.10
N GLU A 97 -3.95 5.88 16.10
CA GLU A 97 -4.36 4.59 16.67
C GLU A 97 -3.77 3.43 15.87
N ALA A 98 -3.73 3.53 14.53
CA ALA A 98 -3.13 2.52 13.67
C ALA A 98 -1.65 2.26 14.05
N ILE A 99 -0.88 3.32 14.31
CA ILE A 99 0.51 3.22 14.78
C ILE A 99 0.60 2.58 16.17
N ARG A 100 -0.16 3.08 17.14
CA ARG A 100 -0.15 2.53 18.51
C ARG A 100 -0.49 1.04 18.52
N TYR A 101 -1.45 0.66 17.70
CA TYR A 101 -1.88 -0.73 17.60
C TYR A 101 -0.85 -1.61 16.91
N TRP A 102 -0.24 -1.13 15.84
CA TRP A 102 0.84 -1.80 15.14
C TRP A 102 1.99 -2.15 16.08
N ARG A 103 2.48 -1.14 16.83
CA ARG A 103 3.53 -1.32 17.85
C ARG A 103 3.18 -2.38 18.88
N ARG A 104 1.94 -2.40 19.34
CA ARG A 104 1.45 -3.37 20.33
C ARG A 104 1.54 -4.82 19.81
N ILE A 105 1.33 -5.05 18.52
CA ILE A 105 1.32 -6.39 17.94
C ILE A 105 2.71 -6.82 17.48
N TYR A 106 3.40 -5.97 16.71
CA TYR A 106 4.63 -6.33 16.00
C TYR A 106 5.90 -5.84 16.68
N GLY A 107 5.81 -4.93 17.65
CA GLY A 107 6.95 -4.38 18.38
C GLY A 107 7.95 -3.60 17.52
N THR A 108 7.61 -3.28 16.26
CA THR A 108 8.50 -2.62 15.29
C THR A 108 7.72 -1.65 14.41
N ASP A 109 8.39 -0.61 13.91
CA ASP A 109 7.77 0.46 13.12
C ASP A 109 8.23 0.52 11.66
N GLY A 110 9.35 -0.12 11.31
CA GLY A 110 9.94 -0.02 9.97
C GLY A 110 8.92 -0.16 8.83
N PRO A 111 8.09 -1.21 8.83
CA PRO A 111 7.10 -1.36 7.78
C PRO A 111 6.01 -0.27 7.74
N LEU A 112 5.71 0.31 8.89
CA LEU A 112 4.73 1.38 8.98
C LEU A 112 5.31 2.74 8.56
N ALA A 113 6.60 2.96 8.82
CA ALA A 113 7.34 4.10 8.29
C ALA A 113 7.40 4.07 6.75
N ASP A 114 7.63 2.89 6.16
CA ASP A 114 7.58 2.73 4.70
C ASP A 114 6.19 2.98 4.13
N LEU A 115 5.13 2.56 4.84
CA LEU A 115 3.75 2.87 4.44
C LEU A 115 3.44 4.38 4.52
N LEU A 116 4.02 5.10 5.50
CA LEU A 116 3.91 6.57 5.55
C LEU A 116 4.60 7.20 4.34
N ARG A 117 5.79 6.74 3.96
CA ARG A 117 6.47 7.20 2.73
C ARG A 117 5.66 6.88 1.48
N ASP A 118 5.02 5.72 1.43
CA ASP A 118 4.18 5.31 0.30
C ASP A 118 2.94 6.20 0.15
N VAL A 119 2.22 6.47 1.24
CA VAL A 119 0.97 7.24 1.17
C VAL A 119 1.23 8.75 1.07
N PHE A 120 2.18 9.27 1.82
CA PHE A 120 2.40 10.72 1.93
C PHE A 120 3.53 11.24 1.05
N GLY A 121 4.47 10.36 0.65
CA GLY A 121 5.73 10.80 0.07
C GLY A 121 6.60 11.51 1.10
N ASP A 122 7.70 12.10 0.63
CA ASP A 122 8.45 13.09 1.41
C ASP A 122 7.69 14.44 1.44
N PRO A 123 7.15 14.87 2.59
CA PRO A 123 6.37 16.09 2.70
C PRO A 123 7.20 17.37 2.55
N CYS A 124 8.53 17.27 2.66
CA CYS A 124 9.44 18.40 2.47
C CYS A 124 9.78 18.66 0.99
N ARG A 125 9.50 17.71 0.09
CA ARG A 125 9.76 17.84 -1.35
C ARG A 125 8.50 18.28 -2.10
N LYS A 126 8.50 19.52 -2.60
CA LYS A 126 7.37 20.08 -3.36
C LYS A 126 7.04 19.27 -4.63
N ASP A 127 8.05 18.62 -5.21
CA ASP A 127 7.91 17.79 -6.42
C ASP A 127 7.12 16.48 -6.18
N HIS A 128 6.96 16.08 -4.90
CA HIS A 128 6.13 14.95 -4.49
C HIS A 128 4.68 15.35 -4.21
N VAL A 129 4.39 16.65 -4.22
CA VAL A 129 3.08 17.21 -3.90
C VAL A 129 2.36 17.66 -5.18
N HIS A 130 3.09 18.13 -6.20
CA HIS A 130 2.50 18.54 -7.47
C HIS A 130 3.41 18.29 -8.68
N LEU A 131 2.85 17.72 -9.75
CA LEU A 131 3.40 17.90 -11.10
C LEU A 131 3.16 19.36 -11.52
N PRO A 132 4.18 20.09 -12.04
CA PRO A 132 3.98 21.45 -12.52
C PRO A 132 2.84 21.50 -13.54
N TYR A 133 1.87 22.42 -13.37
CA TYR A 133 0.62 22.45 -14.15
C TYR A 133 0.84 22.33 -15.67
N HIS A 134 1.85 23.02 -16.21
CA HIS A 134 2.21 22.96 -17.62
C HIS A 134 2.72 21.58 -18.07
N ARG A 135 3.60 20.94 -17.27
CA ARG A 135 4.08 19.58 -17.56
C ARG A 135 3.03 18.50 -17.31
N ARG A 136 2.06 18.74 -16.41
CA ARG A 136 1.02 17.75 -16.11
C ARG A 136 0.14 17.44 -17.32
N VAL A 137 -0.20 18.45 -18.11
CA VAL A 137 -1.02 18.28 -19.33
C VAL A 137 -0.27 17.46 -20.39
N GLU A 138 1.06 17.62 -20.48
CA GLU A 138 1.90 16.90 -21.42
C GLU A 138 2.14 15.45 -20.98
N LEU A 139 2.41 15.22 -19.69
CA LEU A 139 2.74 13.90 -19.13
C LEU A 139 1.52 13.01 -18.91
N VAL A 140 0.38 13.58 -18.48
CA VAL A 140 -0.85 12.81 -18.18
C VAL A 140 -1.69 12.68 -19.45
N THR A 141 -1.16 11.92 -20.41
CA THR A 141 -1.88 11.54 -21.62
C THR A 141 -3.11 10.69 -21.31
N PRO A 142 -4.09 10.55 -22.23
CA PRO A 142 -5.24 9.66 -22.04
C PRO A 142 -4.83 8.21 -21.72
N THR A 143 -3.74 7.72 -22.31
CA THR A 143 -3.18 6.39 -22.03
C THR A 143 -2.65 6.30 -20.60
N VAL A 144 -1.84 7.27 -20.18
CA VAL A 144 -1.31 7.34 -18.80
C VAL A 144 -2.45 7.40 -17.79
N LEU A 145 -3.46 8.24 -18.04
CA LEU A 145 -4.62 8.35 -17.16
C LEU A 145 -5.43 7.04 -17.10
N SER A 146 -5.63 6.37 -18.23
CA SER A 146 -6.32 5.08 -18.28
C SER A 146 -5.55 3.99 -17.51
N LEU A 147 -4.22 3.95 -17.65
CA LEU A 147 -3.38 3.00 -16.92
C LEU A 147 -3.38 3.30 -15.42
N ALA A 148 -3.31 4.58 -15.03
CA ALA A 148 -3.38 5.01 -13.64
C ALA A 148 -4.72 4.63 -13.01
N GLN A 149 -5.83 4.87 -13.70
CA GLN A 149 -7.16 4.48 -13.22
C GLN A 149 -7.26 2.94 -13.09
N ALA A 150 -6.75 2.21 -14.08
CA ALA A 150 -6.74 0.75 -14.05
C ALA A 150 -5.83 0.17 -12.95
N ALA A 151 -4.72 0.84 -12.63
CA ALA A 151 -3.85 0.49 -11.50
C ALA A 151 -4.58 0.73 -10.17
N TYR A 152 -5.21 1.91 -10.03
CA TYR A 152 -5.94 2.30 -8.84
C TYR A 152 -7.17 1.43 -8.56
N GLU A 153 -7.92 1.03 -9.59
CA GLU A 153 -9.13 0.21 -9.47
C GLU A 153 -8.85 -1.27 -9.30
N SER A 154 -7.65 -1.73 -9.67
CA SER A 154 -7.29 -3.14 -9.57
C SER A 154 -7.43 -3.65 -8.13
N ARG A 155 -8.03 -4.83 -8.02
CA ARG A 155 -8.20 -5.57 -6.76
C ARG A 155 -7.23 -6.73 -6.79
N LEU A 156 -6.13 -6.66 -6.04
CA LEU A 156 -5.20 -7.77 -5.92
C LEU A 156 -5.82 -8.86 -5.04
N LEU A 157 -6.42 -9.87 -5.65
CA LEU A 157 -7.07 -10.95 -4.91
C LEU A 157 -6.02 -11.97 -4.39
N ALA A 158 -6.16 -12.37 -3.13
CA ALA A 158 -5.43 -13.47 -2.51
C ALA A 158 -6.38 -14.64 -2.24
N PRO A 159 -5.89 -15.89 -2.18
CA PRO A 159 -6.62 -16.96 -1.53
C PRO A 159 -7.01 -16.54 -0.11
N CYS A 160 -8.27 -16.77 0.27
CA CYS A 160 -8.77 -16.46 1.59
C CYS A 160 -7.95 -17.23 2.64
N PRO A 161 -7.40 -16.55 3.66
CA PRO A 161 -6.53 -17.22 4.64
C PRO A 161 -7.29 -18.21 5.55
N VAL A 162 -8.62 -18.08 5.64
CA VAL A 162 -9.47 -18.95 6.47
C VAL A 162 -9.84 -20.24 5.73
N CYS A 163 -10.43 -20.13 4.54
CA CYS A 163 -10.82 -21.30 3.75
C CYS A 163 -9.76 -21.77 2.76
N LYS A 164 -8.58 -21.13 2.72
CA LYS A 164 -7.46 -21.45 1.84
C LYS A 164 -7.84 -21.52 0.35
N GLY A 165 -8.82 -20.73 -0.08
CA GLY A 165 -9.28 -20.72 -1.47
C GLY A 165 -10.55 -21.52 -1.74
N THR A 166 -11.06 -22.33 -0.81
CA THR A 166 -12.19 -23.23 -1.09
C THR A 166 -13.55 -22.53 -1.16
N GLY A 167 -13.64 -21.27 -0.71
CA GLY A 167 -14.90 -20.54 -0.61
C GLY A 167 -15.77 -20.96 0.58
N GLY A 168 -15.68 -22.20 1.02
CA GLY A 168 -16.43 -22.75 2.15
C GLY A 168 -16.20 -24.24 2.28
N SER A 169 -17.07 -24.90 3.03
CA SER A 169 -17.29 -26.34 2.93
C SER A 169 -18.60 -26.61 2.19
N GLU A 170 -18.88 -27.90 1.92
CA GLU A 170 -20.16 -28.34 1.33
C GLU A 170 -21.40 -27.85 2.11
N TYR A 171 -21.26 -27.61 3.42
CA TYR A 171 -22.38 -27.28 4.30
C TYR A 171 -22.37 -25.83 4.83
N ARG A 172 -21.31 -25.07 4.57
CA ARG A 172 -21.18 -23.71 5.10
C ARG A 172 -20.23 -22.86 4.27
N ASP A 173 -20.75 -21.74 3.78
CA ASP A 173 -19.95 -20.71 3.13
C ASP A 173 -18.97 -20.07 4.12
N CYS A 174 -17.77 -19.73 3.64
CA CYS A 174 -16.81 -19.00 4.44
C CYS A 174 -17.30 -17.57 4.63
N ASP A 175 -17.65 -17.22 5.86
CA ASP A 175 -18.11 -15.86 6.21
C ASP A 175 -17.13 -14.75 5.85
N ARG A 176 -15.82 -15.06 5.79
CA ARG A 176 -14.75 -14.11 5.47
C ARG A 176 -14.73 -13.72 4.00
N CYS A 177 -14.76 -14.70 3.09
CA CYS A 177 -14.70 -14.44 1.65
C CYS A 177 -16.07 -14.49 0.96
N LYS A 178 -17.15 -14.76 1.70
CA LYS A 178 -18.51 -14.88 1.18
C LYS A 178 -18.58 -15.83 -0.02
N ALA A 179 -18.13 -17.07 0.20
CA ALA A 179 -18.06 -18.13 -0.81
C ALA A 179 -17.07 -17.92 -1.97
N SER A 180 -16.46 -16.73 -2.15
CA SER A 180 -15.57 -16.47 -3.31
C SER A 180 -14.25 -17.23 -3.27
N GLY A 181 -13.82 -17.69 -2.09
CA GLY A 181 -12.50 -18.27 -1.88
C GLY A 181 -11.37 -17.24 -1.90
N GLN A 182 -11.65 -15.97 -2.19
CA GLN A 182 -10.65 -14.92 -2.36
C GLN A 182 -10.91 -13.72 -1.43
N VAL A 183 -9.86 -13.01 -1.07
CA VAL A 183 -9.94 -11.73 -0.35
C VAL A 183 -9.10 -10.70 -1.09
N ASP A 184 -9.64 -9.50 -1.28
CA ASP A 184 -8.88 -8.38 -1.84
C ASP A 184 -7.79 -7.98 -0.87
N LYS A 185 -6.52 -7.88 -1.32
CA LYS A 185 -5.34 -7.43 -0.59
C LYS A 185 -5.31 -5.93 -0.30
N HIS A 186 -6.20 -5.15 -0.91
CA HIS A 186 -6.24 -3.67 -0.84
C HIS A 186 -4.88 -2.99 -1.11
N HIS A 187 -3.95 -3.73 -1.71
CA HIS A 187 -2.68 -3.25 -2.24
C HIS A 187 -2.86 -2.99 -3.73
N LEU A 188 -2.20 -1.95 -4.22
CA LEU A 188 -2.07 -1.67 -5.63
C LEU A 188 -1.17 -2.73 -6.28
N ASP A 189 -1.51 -3.12 -7.50
CA ASP A 189 -0.74 -4.09 -8.27
C ASP A 189 0.61 -3.50 -8.69
N PRO A 190 1.74 -4.00 -8.16
CA PRO A 190 3.06 -3.47 -8.49
C PRO A 190 3.39 -3.62 -9.99
N VAL A 191 2.83 -4.63 -10.67
CA VAL A 191 3.04 -4.81 -12.11
C VAL A 191 2.33 -3.70 -12.89
N ARG A 192 1.11 -3.33 -12.49
CA ARG A 192 0.38 -2.21 -13.12
C ARG A 192 1.05 -0.88 -12.87
N LEU A 193 1.65 -0.69 -11.68
CA LEU A 193 2.43 0.51 -11.37
C LEU A 193 3.72 0.59 -12.18
N GLN A 194 4.39 -0.54 -12.44
CA GLN A 194 5.54 -0.60 -13.35
C GLN A 194 5.14 -0.21 -14.78
N VAL A 195 4.05 -0.77 -15.30
CA VAL A 195 3.53 -0.40 -16.63
C VAL A 195 3.14 1.08 -16.69
N LEU A 196 2.56 1.63 -15.62
CA LEU A 196 2.27 3.06 -15.52
C LEU A 196 3.56 3.91 -15.53
N ALA A 197 4.60 3.48 -14.82
CA ALA A 197 5.88 4.17 -14.81
C ALA A 197 6.51 4.21 -16.21
N ASP A 198 6.48 3.08 -16.93
CA ASP A 198 6.98 3.02 -18.30
C ASP A 198 6.19 3.94 -19.23
N ALA A 199 4.86 3.96 -19.10
CA ALA A 199 4.01 4.87 -19.87
C ALA A 199 4.25 6.35 -19.54
N LEU A 200 4.59 6.68 -18.29
CA LEU A 200 4.97 8.03 -17.89
C LEU A 200 6.33 8.43 -18.48
N GLU A 201 7.31 7.54 -18.46
CA GLU A 201 8.64 7.76 -19.06
C GLU A 201 8.52 7.95 -20.58
N ASP A 202 7.73 7.12 -21.26
CA ASP A 202 7.43 7.25 -22.70
C ASP A 202 6.71 8.58 -23.03
N ALA A 203 5.90 9.09 -22.11
CA ALA A 203 5.26 10.40 -22.23
C ALA A 203 6.22 11.58 -21.95
N GLY A 204 7.49 11.31 -21.61
CA GLY A 204 8.52 12.32 -21.36
C GLY A 204 8.72 12.68 -19.88
N CYS A 205 8.27 11.83 -18.94
CA CYS A 205 8.51 12.07 -17.52
C CYS A 205 9.97 11.81 -17.17
N GLU A 206 10.69 12.85 -16.75
CA GLU A 206 12.10 12.75 -16.33
C GLU A 206 12.27 12.65 -14.80
N ASN A 207 11.16 12.67 -14.04
CA ASN A 207 11.23 12.62 -12.59
C ASN A 207 11.55 11.19 -12.11
N ALA A 208 12.85 10.93 -11.93
CA ALA A 208 13.35 9.64 -11.46
C ALA A 208 12.70 9.17 -10.15
N ILE A 209 12.33 10.09 -9.24
CA ILE A 209 11.77 9.70 -7.94
C ILE A 209 10.38 9.06 -8.11
N ILE A 210 9.52 9.65 -8.96
CA ILE A 210 8.19 9.10 -9.26
C ILE A 210 8.33 7.74 -9.96
N LEU A 211 9.19 7.67 -10.98
CA LEU A 211 9.39 6.46 -11.77
C LEU A 211 9.95 5.31 -10.92
N GLU A 212 10.98 5.59 -10.11
CA GLU A 212 11.60 4.58 -9.24
C GLU A 212 10.66 4.13 -8.12
N HIS A 213 9.88 5.05 -7.54
CA HIS A 213 8.89 4.70 -6.52
C HIS A 213 7.81 3.77 -7.08
N MET A 214 7.23 4.07 -8.24
CA MET A 214 6.23 3.22 -8.90
C MET A 214 6.82 1.86 -9.33
N ARG A 215 8.07 1.84 -9.79
CA ARG A 215 8.78 0.59 -10.16
C ARG A 215 9.20 -0.24 -8.94
N GLY A 216 9.26 0.38 -7.76
CA GLY A 216 9.80 -0.18 -6.53
C GLY A 216 11.32 -0.07 -6.45
N ALA A 217 11.87 -0.05 -5.23
CA ALA A 217 13.31 -0.08 -5.02
C ALA A 217 13.89 -1.42 -5.49
N PRO A 218 15.17 -1.48 -5.91
CA PRO A 218 15.84 -2.74 -6.23
C PRO A 218 15.86 -3.66 -5.01
N CYS A 219 15.66 -4.97 -5.20
CA CYS A 219 15.65 -5.91 -4.08
C CYS A 219 17.02 -5.94 -3.42
N PRO A 220 17.17 -5.66 -2.12
CA PRO A 220 18.48 -5.73 -1.46
C PRO A 220 19.09 -7.13 -1.63
N PHE A 221 18.25 -8.18 -1.56
CA PHE A 221 18.65 -9.56 -1.80
C PHE A 221 18.97 -9.90 -3.27
N CYS A 222 18.55 -9.07 -4.24
CA CYS A 222 19.00 -9.19 -5.62
C CYS A 222 20.15 -8.24 -5.96
N LYS A 223 20.36 -7.17 -5.19
CA LYS A 223 21.46 -6.20 -5.34
C LYS A 223 22.78 -6.76 -4.84
N ASP A 224 22.77 -7.55 -3.77
CA ASP A 224 23.96 -8.26 -3.27
C ASP A 224 24.34 -9.49 -4.11
N ALA A 225 23.79 -9.63 -5.32
CA ALA A 225 24.29 -10.58 -6.31
C ALA A 225 25.61 -10.08 -6.92
N LEU A 226 26.64 -10.03 -6.07
CA LEU A 226 28.01 -10.47 -6.34
C LEU A 226 28.08 -11.97 -6.72
N PHE A 227 27.07 -12.45 -7.46
CA PHE A 227 27.19 -13.59 -8.34
C PHE A 227 27.20 -13.06 -9.77
N ASP A 228 28.14 -12.15 -10.01
CA ASP A 228 28.81 -12.08 -11.29
C ASP A 228 29.59 -13.40 -11.43
N VAL A 229 28.86 -14.48 -11.70
CA VAL A 229 29.46 -15.63 -12.37
C VAL A 229 29.67 -15.10 -13.77
N GLY A 230 30.79 -14.40 -13.96
CA GLY A 230 31.32 -14.15 -15.28
C GLY A 230 31.37 -15.47 -16.04
N ASP A 231 31.60 -15.39 -17.34
CA ASP A 231 31.66 -16.52 -18.26
C ASP A 231 32.64 -17.66 -17.88
N SER A 232 33.32 -17.59 -16.73
CA SER A 232 33.89 -18.75 -16.06
C SER A 232 32.77 -19.63 -15.49
N GLY A 233 32.30 -20.57 -16.29
CA GLY A 233 31.66 -21.76 -15.77
C GLY A 233 32.45 -22.38 -14.61
N ASN A 234 31.70 -22.93 -13.67
CA ASN A 234 32.10 -24.00 -12.75
C ASN A 234 32.89 -23.57 -11.50
N ALA A 235 32.23 -23.64 -10.33
CA ALA A 235 32.92 -24.09 -9.11
C ALA A 235 32.02 -25.01 -8.27
N PHE A 236 30.70 -24.78 -8.20
CA PHE A 236 29.77 -25.72 -7.57
C PHE A 236 28.47 -25.82 -8.36
N GLY A 237 28.41 -26.80 -9.27
CA GLY A 237 27.35 -26.98 -10.25
C GLY A 237 25.99 -27.35 -9.66
N PHE A 238 25.19 -26.35 -9.30
CA PHE A 238 23.75 -26.54 -9.04
C PHE A 238 22.90 -25.49 -9.77
N PRO A 239 22.58 -25.70 -11.06
CA PRO A 239 21.60 -24.89 -11.80
C PRO A 239 20.24 -24.77 -11.07
N GLN A 240 19.90 -25.80 -10.30
CA GLN A 240 18.66 -25.87 -9.54
C GLN A 240 18.64 -24.89 -8.36
N LEU A 241 19.79 -24.58 -7.74
CA LEU A 241 19.88 -23.63 -6.62
C LEU A 241 19.62 -22.18 -7.08
N ARG A 242 20.05 -21.83 -8.30
CA ARG A 242 19.81 -20.52 -8.94
C ARG A 242 18.31 -20.25 -9.13
N ALA A 243 17.58 -21.25 -9.62
CA ALA A 243 16.13 -21.20 -9.75
C ALA A 243 15.42 -21.28 -8.38
N HIS A 244 15.99 -21.98 -7.40
CA HIS A 244 15.41 -22.12 -6.06
C HIS A 244 15.49 -20.80 -5.27
N VAL A 245 16.66 -20.14 -5.26
CA VAL A 245 16.87 -18.85 -4.57
C VAL A 245 16.14 -17.70 -5.27
N ALA A 246 16.10 -17.67 -6.61
CA ALA A 246 15.28 -16.69 -7.34
C ALA A 246 13.76 -16.87 -7.11
N LYS A 247 13.29 -18.12 -6.93
CA LYS A 247 11.90 -18.43 -6.52
C LYS A 247 11.63 -18.15 -5.04
N GLN A 248 12.65 -18.20 -4.18
CA GLN A 248 12.55 -17.96 -2.73
C GLN A 248 12.84 -16.52 -2.30
N CYS A 249 13.42 -15.69 -3.18
CA CYS A 249 13.52 -14.25 -2.96
C CYS A 249 12.12 -13.68 -2.68
N ALA A 250 11.99 -12.80 -1.67
CA ALA A 250 10.74 -12.12 -1.38
C ALA A 250 10.18 -11.34 -2.61
N CYS A 251 11.07 -10.98 -3.54
CA CYS A 251 10.77 -10.36 -4.82
C CYS A 251 10.13 -11.30 -5.87
N ARG A 252 10.12 -12.62 -5.65
CA ARG A 252 9.61 -13.64 -6.60
C ARG A 252 10.12 -13.48 -8.05
N GLY A 253 11.37 -13.04 -8.20
CA GLY A 253 12.01 -12.87 -9.52
C GLY A 253 11.85 -11.49 -10.17
N THR A 254 11.13 -10.54 -9.56
CA THR A 254 10.97 -9.17 -10.11
C THR A 254 12.24 -8.30 -9.96
N ARG A 255 13.25 -8.78 -9.21
CA ARG A 255 14.49 -8.04 -8.84
C ARG A 255 14.26 -6.70 -8.14
N LYS A 256 13.02 -6.41 -7.73
CA LYS A 256 12.63 -5.25 -6.95
C LYS A 256 12.29 -5.68 -5.53
N ALA A 257 12.75 -4.93 -4.55
CA ALA A 257 12.41 -5.14 -3.16
C ALA A 257 10.89 -5.06 -3.09
N PRO A 258 10.24 -5.94 -2.33
CA PRO A 258 9.02 -5.51 -1.71
C PRO A 258 9.40 -4.43 -0.69
N LEU A 259 9.68 -3.21 -1.15
CA LEU A 259 9.16 -2.07 -0.43
C LEU A 259 7.67 -2.35 -0.33
N LEU A 260 7.14 -2.13 0.85
CA LEU A 260 5.84 -2.66 1.21
C LEU A 260 4.79 -2.31 0.16
N PRO A 261 3.90 -3.26 -0.15
CA PRO A 261 3.06 -3.18 -1.32
C PRO A 261 2.28 -1.86 -1.30
N HIS A 262 2.43 -1.09 -2.38
CA HIS A 262 1.78 0.20 -2.59
C HIS A 262 0.33 0.16 -2.10
N ALA A 263 -0.04 1.08 -1.24
CA ALA A 263 -1.39 1.20 -0.74
C ALA A 263 -2.22 2.11 -1.64
N ARG A 264 -3.55 1.95 -1.58
CA ARG A 264 -4.43 3.02 -2.07
C ARG A 264 -4.07 4.30 -1.31
N GLY A 265 -3.89 5.40 -2.06
CA GLY A 265 -3.36 6.64 -1.51
C GLY A 265 -1.85 6.82 -1.73
N CYS A 266 -1.19 5.89 -2.43
CA CYS A 266 0.18 6.07 -2.92
C CYS A 266 0.36 7.47 -3.52
N TRP A 267 1.33 8.23 -3.00
CA TRP A 267 1.50 9.64 -3.37
C TRP A 267 1.74 9.80 -4.87
N ALA A 268 2.56 8.94 -5.48
CA ALA A 268 2.91 9.04 -6.88
C ALA A 268 1.72 8.75 -7.80
N LEU A 269 0.88 7.76 -7.46
CA LEU A 269 -0.33 7.48 -8.22
C LEU A 269 -1.36 8.60 -8.07
N ASP A 270 -1.53 9.11 -6.85
CA ASP A 270 -2.43 10.23 -6.58
C ASP A 270 -2.00 11.51 -7.33
N LEU A 271 -0.70 11.74 -7.57
CA LEU A 271 -0.23 12.84 -8.41
C LEU A 271 -0.74 12.74 -9.85
N VAL A 272 -0.66 11.55 -10.45
CA VAL A 272 -1.15 11.31 -11.82
C VAL A 272 -2.67 11.54 -11.86
N LEU A 273 -3.39 10.96 -10.91
CA LEU A 273 -4.84 11.04 -10.80
C LEU A 273 -5.37 12.40 -10.31
N GLY A 274 -4.52 13.25 -9.73
CA GLY A 274 -4.89 14.55 -9.15
C GLY A 274 -5.69 14.44 -7.86
N ARG A 275 -5.34 13.50 -6.98
CA ARG A 275 -6.07 13.16 -5.75
C ARG A 275 -5.31 13.49 -4.45
N SER A 276 -4.29 14.34 -4.52
CA SER A 276 -3.41 14.73 -3.39
C SER A 276 -4.17 15.39 -2.24
#